data_AF-A0A1H1G631-F1
#
_entry.id   AF-A0A1H1G631-F1
#
_cell.length_a   1.000
_cell.length_b   1.000
_cell.length_c   1.000
_cell.angle_alpha   90.00
_cell.angle_beta   90.00
_cell.angle_gamma   90.00
#
_symmetry.space_group_name_H-M   'P 1'
#
loop_
_entity.id
_entity.type
_entity.pdbx_description
1 polymer ?
#
loop_
_entity_poly.entity_id
_entity_poly.type
_entity_poly.pdbx_seq_one_letter_code
_entity_poly.pdbx_strand_id
1 'polypeptide(L)'
;MTIDEAQKQAKAELRSVLELAPDTWPQDVPVPVANDCQVDGERAVQFSYYVEVEDPAEPRSLVERAGDRWEQEGYRLSKSQTEMDAATGTAYAIVARADDKPRASMAATKVRAHVSVDSVCVIGDTDDYR
;
A
#
# COMPACT_ATOMS: atom_id res chain seq x y z
N MET A 1 -7.52 -1.93 19.12
CA MET A 1 -7.72 -2.11 17.67
C MET A 1 -8.18 -3.53 17.43
N THR A 2 -9.35 -3.70 16.83
CA THR A 2 -9.93 -4.99 16.43
C THR A 2 -9.55 -5.35 14.99
N ILE A 3 -9.86 -6.58 14.57
CA ILE A 3 -9.69 -7.03 13.18
C ILE A 3 -10.50 -6.15 12.21
N ASP A 4 -11.77 -5.89 12.52
CA ASP A 4 -12.63 -5.07 11.69
C ASP A 4 -12.11 -3.62 11.57
N GLU A 5 -11.60 -3.06 12.67
CA GLU A 5 -10.99 -1.73 12.67
C GLU A 5 -9.72 -1.68 11.81
N ALA A 6 -8.84 -2.68 11.95
CA ALA A 6 -7.60 -2.77 11.18
C ALA A 6 -7.88 -2.92 9.67
N GLN A 7 -8.83 -3.77 9.29
CA GLN A 7 -9.26 -3.90 7.90
C GLN A 7 -9.89 -2.62 7.39
N LYS A 8 -10.78 -1.98 8.17
CA LYS A 8 -11.46 -0.75 7.77
C LYS A 8 -10.46 0.38 7.53
N GLN A 9 -9.47 0.53 8.41
CA GLN A 9 -8.43 1.54 8.28
C GLN A 9 -7.57 1.29 7.03
N ALA A 10 -7.12 0.05 6.80
CA ALA A 10 -6.34 -0.31 5.62
C ALA A 10 -7.13 -0.13 4.30
N LYS A 11 -8.43 -0.50 4.28
CA LYS A 11 -9.30 -0.26 3.12
C LYS A 11 -9.49 1.23 2.85
N ALA A 12 -9.67 2.03 3.89
CA ALA A 12 -9.81 3.48 3.75
C ALA A 12 -8.51 4.12 3.22
N GLU A 13 -7.36 3.70 3.74
CA GLU A 13 -6.04 4.12 3.28
C GLU A 13 -5.87 3.81 1.80
N LEU A 14 -6.10 2.56 1.39
CA LEU A 14 -6.02 2.15 -0.02
C LEU A 14 -6.91 3.02 -0.90
N ARG A 15 -8.21 3.15 -0.58
CA ARG A 15 -9.15 3.99 -1.36
C ARG A 15 -8.63 5.41 -1.52
N SER A 16 -8.17 6.02 -0.43
CA SER A 16 -7.72 7.41 -0.46
C SER A 16 -6.53 7.64 -1.39
N VAL A 17 -5.68 6.62 -1.60
CA VAL A 17 -4.54 6.69 -2.53
C VAL A 17 -5.00 6.43 -3.97
N LEU A 18 -5.91 5.48 -4.18
CA LEU A 18 -6.47 5.22 -5.52
C LEU A 18 -7.27 6.43 -6.04
N GLU A 19 -7.95 7.16 -5.15
CA GLU A 19 -8.70 8.40 -5.45
C GLU A 19 -7.80 9.57 -5.89
N LEU A 20 -6.48 9.52 -5.66
CA LEU A 20 -5.54 10.54 -6.14
C LEU A 20 -5.35 10.51 -7.67
N ALA A 21 -5.66 9.37 -8.30
CA ALA A 21 -5.55 9.16 -9.74
C ALA A 21 -6.66 8.19 -10.22
N PRO A 22 -7.93 8.64 -10.22
CA PRO A 22 -9.08 7.77 -10.50
C PRO A 22 -9.10 7.25 -11.94
N ASP A 23 -8.49 7.97 -12.88
CA ASP A 23 -8.35 7.55 -14.28
C ASP A 23 -7.24 6.51 -14.48
N THR A 24 -6.36 6.32 -13.49
CA THR A 24 -5.28 5.33 -13.52
C THR A 24 -5.67 4.05 -12.80
N TRP A 25 -6.19 4.17 -11.58
CA TRP A 25 -6.41 3.03 -10.69
C TRP A 25 -7.82 2.44 -10.86
N PRO A 26 -7.98 1.11 -10.75
CA PRO A 26 -9.30 0.54 -10.52
C PRO A 26 -9.83 1.02 -9.16
N GLN A 27 -11.13 1.34 -9.10
CA GLN A 27 -11.74 1.90 -7.90
C GLN A 27 -12.30 0.83 -6.94
N ASP A 28 -12.38 -0.43 -7.40
CA ASP A 28 -12.77 -1.54 -6.56
C ASP A 28 -11.64 -1.92 -5.60
N VAL A 29 -11.98 -2.05 -4.32
CA VAL A 29 -11.03 -2.53 -3.30
C VAL A 29 -11.00 -4.05 -3.33
N PRO A 30 -9.84 -4.68 -3.57
CA PRO A 30 -9.74 -6.13 -3.62
C PRO A 30 -9.99 -6.77 -2.26
N VAL A 31 -10.32 -8.05 -2.28
CA VAL A 31 -10.31 -8.89 -1.06
C VAL A 31 -8.86 -8.97 -0.57
N PRO A 32 -8.60 -8.71 0.72
CA PRO A 32 -7.25 -8.78 1.24
C PRO A 32 -6.75 -10.22 1.33
N VAL A 33 -5.43 -10.38 1.30
CA VAL A 33 -4.76 -11.61 1.73
C VAL A 33 -4.48 -11.51 3.23
N ALA A 34 -4.86 -12.55 3.98
CA ALA A 34 -4.50 -12.67 5.40
C ALA A 34 -3.10 -13.29 5.55
N ASN A 35 -2.23 -12.59 6.26
CA ASN A 35 -0.83 -12.96 6.48
C ASN A 35 -0.55 -13.11 7.97
N ASP A 36 0.28 -14.09 8.31
CA ASP A 36 0.71 -14.34 9.69
C ASP A 36 1.64 -13.23 10.15
N CYS A 37 1.41 -12.72 11.35
CA CYS A 37 2.36 -11.84 12.03
C CYS A 37 2.32 -12.04 13.55
N GLN A 38 3.06 -11.19 14.28
CA GLN A 38 3.16 -11.30 15.74
C GLN A 38 3.00 -9.94 16.41
N VAL A 39 2.29 -9.93 17.54
CA VAL A 39 2.21 -8.79 18.47
C VAL A 39 2.63 -9.33 19.84
N ASP A 40 3.70 -8.77 20.40
CA ASP A 40 4.24 -9.18 21.71
C ASP A 40 4.51 -10.70 21.86
N GLY A 41 4.88 -11.35 20.76
CA GLY A 41 5.16 -12.79 20.70
C GLY A 41 3.91 -13.68 20.55
N GLU A 42 2.71 -13.10 20.57
CA GLU A 42 1.46 -13.78 20.30
C GLU A 42 1.14 -13.81 18.80
N ARG A 43 0.40 -14.84 18.37
CA ARG A 43 -0.05 -14.96 16.99
C ARG A 43 -1.04 -13.86 16.65
N ALA A 44 -0.81 -13.21 15.51
CA ALA A 44 -1.60 -12.13 15.00
C ALA A 44 -1.81 -12.29 13.50
N VAL A 45 -2.76 -11.53 12.97
CA VAL A 45 -3.08 -11.45 11.55
C VAL A 45 -2.85 -10.03 11.03
N GLN A 46 -2.35 -9.96 9.80
CA GLN A 46 -2.24 -8.74 8.99
C GLN A 46 -2.99 -8.96 7.67
N PHE A 47 -3.71 -7.93 7.21
CA PHE A 47 -4.44 -7.97 5.95
C PHE A 47 -3.74 -7.10 4.92
N SER A 48 -3.31 -7.71 3.81
CA SER A 48 -2.60 -7.05 2.72
C SER A 48 -3.52 -6.84 1.52
N TYR A 49 -3.57 -5.59 1.05
CA TYR A 49 -4.28 -5.17 -0.15
C TYR A 49 -3.28 -4.80 -1.22
N TYR A 50 -3.53 -5.24 -2.45
CA TYR A 50 -2.64 -5.01 -3.58
C TYR A 50 -3.44 -4.64 -4.82
N VAL A 51 -3.04 -3.55 -5.46
CA VAL A 51 -3.62 -3.10 -6.74
C VAL A 51 -2.47 -2.80 -7.69
N GLU A 52 -2.54 -3.32 -8.92
CA GLU A 52 -1.57 -3.04 -9.97
C GLU A 52 -2.27 -2.61 -11.26
N VAL A 53 -1.51 -1.86 -12.08
CA VAL A 53 -1.91 -1.44 -13.43
C VAL A 53 -0.71 -1.50 -14.36
N GLU A 54 -0.96 -1.82 -15.62
CA GLU A 54 0.05 -1.82 -16.68
C GLU A 54 0.13 -0.44 -17.35
N ASP A 55 1.30 -0.10 -17.87
CA ASP A 55 1.58 1.12 -18.62
C ASP A 55 1.02 2.42 -17.99
N PRO A 56 1.34 2.71 -16.71
CA PRO A 56 0.82 3.89 -16.02
C PRO A 56 1.28 5.18 -16.69
N ALA A 57 0.38 6.16 -16.81
CA ALA A 57 0.77 7.52 -17.16
C ALA A 57 1.58 8.15 -16.00
N GLU A 58 2.68 8.83 -16.35
CA GLU A 58 3.47 9.64 -15.43
C GLU A 58 3.86 8.92 -14.11
N PRO A 59 4.64 7.82 -14.16
CA PRO A 59 4.93 6.97 -12.99
C PRO A 59 5.52 7.74 -11.79
N ARG A 60 6.36 8.73 -12.08
CA ARG A 60 6.93 9.62 -11.05
C ARG A 60 5.84 10.42 -10.31
N SER A 61 4.92 11.02 -11.06
CA SER A 61 3.84 11.86 -10.51
C SER A 61 2.86 11.05 -9.66
N LEU A 62 2.59 9.78 -10.03
CA LEU A 62 1.80 8.87 -9.19
C LEU A 62 2.44 8.67 -7.81
N VAL A 63 3.73 8.34 -7.80
CA VAL A 63 4.51 8.09 -6.57
C VAL A 63 4.64 9.35 -5.72
N GLU A 64 4.89 10.51 -6.35
CA GLU A 64 5.00 11.80 -5.65
C GLU A 64 3.66 12.20 -5.00
N ARG A 65 2.53 12.09 -5.72
CA ARG A 65 1.19 12.39 -5.14
C ARG A 65 0.85 11.52 -3.94
N ALA A 66 1.11 10.22 -4.01
CA ALA A 66 0.91 9.32 -2.87
C ALA A 66 1.82 9.71 -1.68
N GLY A 67 3.07 10.07 -1.98
CA GLY A 67 4.00 10.57 -0.97
C GLY A 67 3.51 11.81 -0.26
N ASP A 68 3.10 12.84 -1.01
CA ASP A 68 2.64 14.11 -0.44
C ASP A 68 1.40 13.90 0.44
N ARG A 69 0.47 13.02 0.01
CA ARG A 69 -0.70 12.61 0.78
C ARG A 69 -0.31 11.96 2.12
N TRP A 70 0.60 10.99 2.09
CA TRP A 70 1.05 10.28 3.29
C TRP A 70 1.86 11.18 4.23
N GLU A 71 2.68 12.08 3.69
CA GLU A 71 3.41 13.06 4.50
C GLU A 71 2.45 13.98 5.27
N GLN A 72 1.41 14.49 4.60
CA GLN A 72 0.36 15.32 5.22
C GLN A 72 -0.41 14.57 6.31
N GLU A 73 -0.49 13.25 6.21
CA GLU A 73 -1.08 12.38 7.23
C GLU A 73 -0.13 11.99 8.36
N GLY A 74 1.12 12.46 8.34
CA GLY A 74 2.09 12.18 9.40
C GLY A 74 2.76 10.81 9.27
N TYR A 75 2.73 10.18 8.09
CA TYR A 75 3.57 9.02 7.83
C TYR A 75 5.03 9.44 7.69
N ARG A 76 5.94 8.60 8.19
CA ARG A 76 7.36 8.66 7.85
C ARG A 76 7.57 8.00 6.50
N LEU A 77 8.22 8.72 5.59
CA LEU A 77 8.43 8.27 4.22
C LEU A 77 9.86 7.79 3.97
N SER A 78 9.98 6.73 3.20
CA SER A 78 11.24 6.29 2.59
C SER A 78 11.04 6.27 1.07
N LYS A 79 11.74 7.16 0.37
CA LYS A 79 11.67 7.33 -1.08
C LYS A 79 12.91 6.71 -1.73
N SER A 80 12.75 6.08 -2.88
CA SER A 80 13.85 5.54 -3.67
C SER A 80 13.59 5.73 -5.17
N GLN A 81 14.67 5.90 -5.92
CA GLN A 81 14.64 6.00 -7.37
C GLN A 81 15.79 5.14 -7.91
N THR A 82 15.53 4.35 -8.94
CA THR A 82 16.54 3.48 -9.55
C THR A 82 16.37 3.48 -11.06
N GLU A 83 17.45 3.79 -11.78
CA GLU A 83 17.49 3.63 -13.24
C GLU A 83 17.52 2.14 -13.57
N MET A 84 16.62 1.71 -14.47
CA MET A 84 16.57 0.33 -14.98
C MET A 84 17.01 0.32 -16.45
N ASP A 85 16.73 -0.76 -17.17
CA ASP A 85 16.93 -0.80 -18.62
C ASP A 85 15.98 0.16 -19.37
N ALA A 86 16.29 0.38 -20.65
CA ALA A 86 15.50 1.28 -21.50
C ALA A 86 14.04 0.81 -21.70
N ALA A 87 13.74 -0.49 -21.52
CA ALA A 87 12.38 -1.03 -21.67
C ALA A 87 11.53 -0.77 -20.41
N THR A 88 12.14 -0.64 -19.25
CA THR A 88 11.48 -0.42 -17.94
C THR A 88 11.53 1.05 -17.51
N GLY A 89 12.53 1.80 -17.96
CA GLY A 89 12.74 3.20 -17.58
C GLY A 89 13.23 3.35 -16.13
N THR A 90 12.75 4.37 -15.43
CA THR A 90 13.12 4.59 -14.02
C THR A 90 12.07 3.99 -13.11
N ALA A 91 12.50 3.24 -12.10
CA ALA A 91 11.67 2.81 -11.00
C ALA A 91 11.62 3.89 -9.92
N TYR A 92 10.42 4.38 -9.62
CA TYR A 92 10.13 5.26 -8.50
C TYR A 92 9.41 4.44 -7.45
N ALA A 93 9.85 4.51 -6.20
CA ALA A 93 9.19 3.79 -5.12
C ALA A 93 9.18 4.59 -3.83
N ILE A 94 8.12 4.39 -3.05
CA ILE A 94 7.89 5.06 -1.79
C ILE A 94 7.25 4.09 -0.80
N VAL A 95 7.69 4.16 0.45
CA VAL A 95 7.11 3.41 1.57
C VAL A 95 6.75 4.38 2.68
N ALA A 96 5.50 4.30 3.14
CA ALA A 96 4.94 5.08 4.24
C ALA A 96 4.74 4.20 5.48
N ARG A 97 5.21 4.69 6.64
CA ARG A 97 5.09 3.99 7.93
C ARG A 97 4.69 4.94 9.06
N ALA A 98 3.76 4.51 9.90
CA ALA A 98 3.44 5.09 11.20
C ALA A 98 3.05 3.97 12.16
N ASP A 99 3.22 4.17 13.47
CA ASP A 99 3.16 3.08 14.47
C ASP A 99 1.72 2.56 14.67
N ASP A 100 0.71 3.39 14.43
CA ASP A 100 -0.72 3.12 14.65
C ASP A 100 -1.55 3.18 13.34
N LYS A 101 -0.88 3.08 12.19
CA LYS A 101 -1.51 3.15 10.87
C LYS A 101 -1.10 1.98 9.97
N PRO A 102 -1.88 1.70 8.91
CA PRO A 102 -1.49 0.74 7.89
C PRO A 102 -0.11 1.10 7.31
N ARG A 103 0.71 0.11 7.02
CA ARG A 103 1.90 0.33 6.22
C ARG A 103 1.46 0.45 4.77
N ALA A 104 1.92 1.47 4.06
CA ALA A 104 1.59 1.64 2.65
C ALA A 104 2.86 1.77 1.80
N SER A 105 2.76 1.37 0.54
CA SER A 105 3.83 1.58 -0.44
C SER A 105 3.27 1.69 -1.84
N MET A 106 3.94 2.48 -2.67
CA MET A 106 3.69 2.56 -4.09
C MET A 106 5.02 2.43 -4.83
N ALA A 107 5.02 1.69 -5.93
CA ALA A 107 6.12 1.73 -6.88
C ALA A 107 5.58 1.83 -8.30
N ALA A 108 6.27 2.58 -9.13
CA ALA A 108 5.89 2.81 -10.51
C ALA A 108 7.12 2.88 -11.42
N THR A 109 6.96 2.26 -12.58
CA THR A 109 7.85 2.31 -13.75
C THR A 109 6.99 2.69 -14.95
N LYS A 110 7.58 2.85 -16.14
CA LYS A 110 6.75 3.11 -17.33
C LYS A 110 5.92 1.90 -17.79
N VAL A 111 6.23 0.68 -17.29
CA VAL A 111 5.54 -0.56 -17.68
C VAL A 111 4.49 -1.01 -16.66
N ARG A 112 4.65 -0.62 -15.39
CA ARG A 112 3.77 -1.05 -14.31
C ARG A 112 3.81 -0.09 -13.13
N ALA A 113 2.66 0.12 -12.49
CA ALA A 113 2.57 0.69 -11.16
C ALA A 113 1.76 -0.22 -10.24
N HIS A 114 2.08 -0.19 -8.95
CA HIS A 114 1.28 -0.86 -7.94
C HIS A 114 1.22 -0.07 -6.64
N VAL A 115 0.14 -0.28 -5.88
CA VAL A 115 -0.05 0.17 -4.51
C VAL A 115 -0.25 -1.06 -3.63
N SER A 116 0.44 -1.10 -2.51
CA SER A 116 0.25 -2.08 -1.46
C SER A 116 -0.09 -1.37 -0.16
N VAL A 117 -1.10 -1.87 0.56
CA VAL A 117 -1.45 -1.41 1.91
C VAL A 117 -1.60 -2.64 2.80
N ASP A 118 -0.82 -2.68 3.87
CA ASP A 118 -0.89 -3.71 4.89
C ASP A 118 -1.53 -3.11 6.15
N SER A 119 -2.56 -3.75 6.68
CA SER A 119 -3.12 -3.36 7.97
C SER A 119 -2.07 -3.45 9.08
N VAL A 120 -2.33 -2.81 10.20
CA VAL A 120 -1.59 -3.15 11.43
C VAL A 120 -1.81 -4.63 11.78
N CYS A 121 -0.85 -5.19 12.51
CA CYS A 121 -1.00 -6.51 13.11
C CYS A 121 -1.98 -6.45 14.29
N VAL A 122 -2.89 -7.41 14.33
CA VAL A 122 -3.90 -7.55 15.38
C VAL A 122 -3.99 -9.00 15.82
N ILE A 123 -4.15 -9.24 17.12
CA ILE A 123 -4.29 -10.58 17.68
C ILE A 123 -5.43 -11.32 16.97
N GLY A 124 -5.13 -12.51 16.47
CA GLY A 124 -6.05 -13.30 15.64
C GLY A 124 -5.36 -14.48 14.97
N ASP A 125 -6.16 -15.37 14.39
CA ASP A 125 -5.70 -16.52 13.60
C ASP A 125 -5.91 -16.23 12.11
N THR A 126 -4.91 -16.50 11.27
CA THR A 126 -5.05 -16.39 9.82
C THR A 126 -5.95 -17.48 9.23
N ASP A 127 -6.06 -18.63 9.90
CA ASP A 127 -6.89 -19.75 9.43
C ASP A 127 -8.39 -19.42 9.41
N ASP A 128 -8.82 -18.40 10.15
CA ASP A 128 -10.19 -17.89 10.11
C ASP A 128 -10.52 -17.14 8.80
N TYR A 129 -9.51 -16.85 7.97
CA TYR A 129 -9.62 -16.00 6.78
C TYR A 129 -9.03 -16.63 5.50
N ARG A 130 -8.74 -17.94 5.53
CA ARG A 130 -8.21 -18.73 4.41
C ARG A 130 -9.28 -19.54 3.68
#